data_AF-A0A6P5TTZ8-F1
#
_entry.id   AF-A0A6P5TTZ8-F1
#
_cell.length_a   1.000
_cell.length_b   1.000
_cell.length_c   1.000
_cell.angle_alpha   90.00
_cell.angle_beta   90.00
_cell.angle_gamma   90.00
#
_symmetry.space_group_name_H-M   'P 1'
#
loop_
_entity.id
_entity.type
_entity.pdbx_description
1 polymer ?
#
loop_
_entity_poly.entity_id
_entity_poly.type
_entity_poly.pdbx_seq_one_letter_code
_entity_poly.pdbx_strand_id
1 'polypeptide(L)'
;MSVIDILSRVDSICKKYDKYDIEKQHDLNPHGDDAFARLYARFDDEIQATRQKAEKAATETNRALAVASNVEIRRTKARLMEEIPKLRKLAQRKVKGLSKEDLETRNDLVLALPERIQEIPDGSETAVTKAGGWLTSASHKNIKFDSSDGNFDSAFFQQNEESNQFRTEYEMRKMKQDEGLDVISEGLGTLKNLAHDMNEELDRQVPLIDEIDTKVDKVTLEIKSNNVRLKDNLHKVRSSRNFCIDIILLCIILGIAFYIYNALR
;
A
#
# COMPACT_ATOMS: atom_id res chain seq x y z
N MET A 1 -36.02 -11.49 -46.08
CA MET A 1 -35.22 -11.18 -44.89
C MET A 1 -33.90 -11.91 -45.05
N SER A 2 -32.79 -11.21 -45.25
CA SER A 2 -31.50 -11.84 -45.50
C SER A 2 -30.91 -12.39 -44.19
N VAL A 3 -30.09 -13.44 -44.26
CA VAL A 3 -29.35 -13.98 -43.11
C VAL A 3 -28.53 -12.88 -42.42
N ILE A 4 -28.04 -11.92 -43.22
CA ILE A 4 -27.30 -10.75 -42.76
C ILE A 4 -28.17 -9.79 -41.94
N ASP A 5 -29.46 -9.64 -42.30
CA ASP A 5 -30.41 -8.83 -41.54
C ASP A 5 -30.75 -9.48 -40.19
N ILE A 6 -30.81 -10.81 -40.16
CA ILE A 6 -31.07 -11.56 -38.93
C ILE A 6 -29.86 -11.43 -37.99
N LEU A 7 -28.64 -11.59 -38.52
CA LEU A 7 -27.41 -11.44 -37.75
C LEU A 7 -27.24 -10.02 -37.18
N SER A 8 -27.49 -8.97 -37.98
CA SER A 8 -27.37 -7.59 -37.47
C SER A 8 -28.43 -7.26 -36.41
N ARG A 9 -29.63 -7.84 -36.54
CA ARG A 9 -30.70 -7.66 -35.57
C ARG A 9 -30.45 -8.43 -34.28
N VAL A 10 -29.88 -9.64 -34.37
CA VAL A 10 -29.41 -10.40 -33.21
C VAL A 10 -28.27 -9.65 -32.51
N ASP A 11 -27.27 -9.15 -33.23
CA ASP A 11 -26.19 -8.35 -32.65
C ASP A 11 -26.71 -7.08 -31.97
N SER A 12 -27.68 -6.39 -32.58
CA SER A 12 -28.33 -5.23 -31.98
C SER A 12 -29.12 -5.57 -30.72
N ILE A 13 -29.77 -6.75 -30.68
CA ILE A 13 -30.47 -7.24 -29.50
C ILE A 13 -29.46 -7.60 -28.40
N CYS A 14 -28.40 -8.34 -28.71
CA CYS A 14 -27.32 -8.65 -27.78
C CYS A 14 -26.72 -7.38 -27.17
N LYS A 15 -26.36 -6.38 -27.98
CA LYS A 15 -25.86 -5.07 -27.50
C LYS A 15 -26.86 -4.31 -26.62
N LYS A 16 -28.16 -4.41 -26.91
CA LYS A 16 -29.20 -3.75 -26.11
C LYS A 16 -29.34 -4.41 -24.72
N TYR A 17 -29.09 -5.71 -24.63
CA TYR A 17 -29.19 -6.48 -23.39
C TYR A 17 -27.86 -6.66 -22.65
N ASP A 18 -26.72 -6.32 -23.26
CA ASP A 18 -25.40 -6.26 -22.61
C ASP A 18 -25.41 -5.43 -21.31
N LYS A 19 -26.30 -4.42 -21.19
CA LYS A 19 -26.46 -3.63 -19.96
C LYS A 19 -27.04 -4.43 -18.77
N TYR A 20 -27.68 -5.57 -19.02
CA TYR A 20 -28.26 -6.44 -18.01
C TYR A 20 -27.37 -7.65 -17.69
N ASP A 21 -26.25 -7.78 -18.39
CA ASP A 21 -25.25 -8.79 -18.11
C ASP A 21 -24.43 -8.35 -16.89
N ILE A 22 -24.80 -8.90 -15.73
CA ILE A 22 -24.22 -8.57 -14.43
C ILE A 22 -22.74 -9.00 -14.37
N GLU A 23 -22.38 -10.09 -15.04
CA GLU A 23 -21.00 -10.59 -15.12
C GLU A 23 -20.14 -9.66 -15.96
N LYS A 24 -20.64 -9.23 -17.13
CA LYS A 24 -19.95 -8.26 -17.99
C LYS A 24 -19.84 -6.87 -17.36
N GLN A 25 -20.82 -6.44 -16.56
CA GLN A 25 -20.73 -5.20 -15.77
C GLN A 25 -19.76 -5.29 -14.59
N HIS A 26 -19.65 -6.46 -13.97
CA HIS A 26 -18.64 -6.75 -12.95
C HIS A 26 -17.23 -6.70 -13.56
N ASP A 27 -17.05 -7.24 -14.77
CA ASP A 27 -15.75 -7.24 -15.47
C ASP A 27 -15.36 -5.88 -16.08
N LEU A 28 -16.35 -5.05 -16.46
CA LEU A 28 -16.12 -3.68 -16.94
C LEU A 28 -15.77 -2.71 -15.81
N ASN A 29 -16.08 -3.05 -14.56
CA ASN A 29 -15.70 -2.24 -13.41
C ASN A 29 -15.44 -3.07 -12.13
N PRO A 30 -14.45 -3.98 -12.12
CA PRO A 30 -14.19 -4.85 -10.96
C PRO A 30 -13.56 -4.07 -9.78
N HIS A 31 -12.98 -2.90 -10.08
CA HIS A 31 -12.08 -2.18 -9.17
C HIS A 31 -12.39 -0.68 -9.03
N GLY A 32 -13.34 -0.12 -9.80
CA GLY A 32 -13.64 1.31 -9.72
C GLY A 32 -14.23 1.73 -8.38
N ASP A 33 -14.97 0.85 -7.71
CA ASP A 33 -15.66 1.16 -6.44
C ASP A 33 -15.02 0.52 -5.20
N ASP A 34 -14.12 -0.46 -5.37
CA ASP A 34 -13.47 -1.14 -4.26
C ASP A 34 -12.28 -0.35 -3.69
N ALA A 35 -12.46 0.17 -2.49
CA ALA A 35 -11.45 0.92 -1.77
C ALA A 35 -10.19 0.10 -1.47
N PHE A 36 -10.32 -1.23 -1.32
CA PHE A 36 -9.17 -2.11 -1.13
C PHE A 36 -8.31 -2.16 -2.41
N ALA A 37 -8.91 -2.50 -3.56
CA ALA A 37 -8.20 -2.64 -4.82
C ALA A 37 -7.44 -1.34 -5.21
N ARG A 38 -8.05 -0.17 -5.02
CA ARG A 38 -7.39 1.12 -5.30
C ARG A 38 -6.18 1.37 -4.41
N LEU A 39 -6.31 1.06 -3.12
CA LEU A 39 -5.23 1.28 -2.15
C LEU A 39 -4.11 0.25 -2.34
N TYR A 40 -4.47 -1.01 -2.63
CA TYR A 40 -3.53 -2.07 -2.97
C TYR A 40 -2.74 -1.76 -4.25
N ALA A 41 -3.39 -1.27 -5.32
CA ALA A 41 -2.71 -0.88 -6.55
C ALA A 41 -1.67 0.24 -6.32
N ARG A 42 -2.04 1.28 -5.57
CA ARG A 42 -1.08 2.34 -5.19
C ARG A 42 0.08 1.80 -4.36
N PHE A 43 -0.21 0.89 -3.45
CA PHE A 43 0.80 0.26 -2.60
C PHE A 43 1.76 -0.60 -3.42
N ASP A 44 1.24 -1.37 -4.38
CA ASP A 44 2.05 -2.17 -5.30
C ASP A 44 2.93 -1.28 -6.19
N ASP A 45 2.39 -0.17 -6.72
CA ASP A 45 3.15 0.83 -7.49
C ASP A 45 4.29 1.43 -6.66
N GLU A 46 4.05 1.78 -5.39
CA GLU A 46 5.06 2.36 -4.50
C GLU A 46 6.14 1.32 -4.11
N ILE A 47 5.77 0.05 -3.92
CA ILE A 47 6.72 -1.06 -3.75
C ILE A 47 7.59 -1.22 -5.01
N GLN A 48 6.98 -1.27 -6.20
CA GLN A 48 7.70 -1.43 -7.46
C GLN A 48 8.66 -0.25 -7.71
N ALA A 49 8.20 0.98 -7.49
CA ALA A 49 9.02 2.18 -7.61
C ALA A 49 10.20 2.17 -6.62
N THR A 50 9.96 1.75 -5.37
CA THR A 50 11.01 1.61 -4.36
C THR A 50 12.03 0.54 -4.76
N ARG A 51 11.58 -0.58 -5.32
CA ARG A 51 12.48 -1.65 -5.80
C ARG A 51 13.36 -1.19 -6.98
N GLN A 52 12.78 -0.50 -7.96
CA GLN A 52 13.54 0.09 -9.06
C GLN A 52 14.56 1.13 -8.57
N LYS A 53 14.21 1.90 -7.53
CA LYS A 53 15.12 2.85 -6.91
C LYS A 53 16.29 2.16 -6.21
N ALA A 54 16.03 1.02 -5.57
CA ALA A 54 17.06 0.18 -4.96
C ALA A 54 18.03 -0.39 -6.00
N GLU A 55 17.52 -0.89 -7.14
CA GLU A 55 18.33 -1.36 -8.25
C GLU A 55 19.23 -0.24 -8.81
N LYS A 56 18.69 0.97 -9.00
CA LYS A 56 19.47 2.14 -9.43
C LYS A 56 20.56 2.51 -8.41
N ALA A 57 20.21 2.53 -7.12
CA ALA A 57 21.15 2.82 -6.04
C ALA A 57 22.28 1.77 -5.95
N ALA A 58 22.02 0.52 -6.32
CA ALA A 58 23.03 -0.54 -6.37
C ALA A 58 24.04 -0.36 -7.52
N THR A 59 23.60 0.21 -8.64
CA THR A 59 24.46 0.50 -9.80
C THR A 59 25.13 1.88 -9.75
N GLU A 60 24.78 2.70 -8.76
CA GLU A 60 25.26 4.07 -8.62
C GLU A 60 26.76 4.12 -8.28
N THR A 61 27.52 4.95 -8.98
CA THR A 61 28.98 5.07 -8.80
C THR A 61 29.32 6.05 -7.69
N ASN A 62 28.48 7.06 -7.48
CA ASN A 62 28.68 8.04 -6.43
C ASN A 62 28.15 7.50 -5.09
N ARG A 63 29.07 7.16 -4.18
CA ARG A 63 28.76 6.65 -2.85
C ARG A 63 27.81 7.55 -2.05
N ALA A 64 27.94 8.87 -2.16
CA ALA A 64 27.05 9.80 -1.45
C ALA A 64 25.61 9.76 -1.99
N LEU A 65 25.44 9.69 -3.31
CA LEU A 65 24.12 9.56 -3.96
C LEU A 65 23.49 8.19 -3.69
N ALA A 66 24.29 7.13 -3.67
CA ALA A 66 23.83 5.79 -3.30
C ALA A 66 23.35 5.74 -1.84
N VAL A 67 24.07 6.36 -0.91
CA VAL A 67 23.66 6.44 0.50
C VAL A 67 22.40 7.28 0.66
N ALA A 68 22.30 8.44 0.01
CA ALA A 68 21.08 9.27 0.04
C ALA A 68 19.86 8.50 -0.49
N SER A 69 20.02 7.79 -1.61
CA SER A 69 18.96 6.96 -2.19
C SER A 69 18.54 5.82 -1.26
N ASN A 70 19.49 5.16 -0.60
CA ASN A 70 19.22 4.12 0.40
C ASN A 70 18.48 4.66 1.64
N VAL A 71 18.80 5.87 2.09
CA VAL A 71 18.05 6.54 3.17
C VAL A 71 16.59 6.78 2.75
N GLU A 72 16.37 7.22 1.52
CA GLU A 72 15.01 7.41 0.99
C GLU A 72 14.25 6.10 0.87
N ILE A 73 14.90 5.01 0.43
CA ILE A 73 14.31 3.66 0.39
C ILE A 73 13.86 3.20 1.79
N ARG A 74 14.66 3.48 2.83
CA ARG A 74 14.29 3.15 4.21
C ARG A 74 13.07 3.92 4.68
N ARG A 75 12.98 5.21 4.33
CA ARG A 75 11.80 6.04 4.64
C ARG A 75 10.55 5.56 3.92
N THR A 76 10.64 5.16 2.65
CA THR A 76 9.47 4.65 1.92
C THR A 76 9.05 3.28 2.44
N LYS A 77 9.98 2.36 2.73
CA LYS A 77 9.70 1.10 3.42
C LYS A 77 8.93 1.33 4.73
N ALA A 78 9.39 2.28 5.53
CA ALA A 78 8.77 2.63 6.80
C ALA A 78 7.31 3.07 6.65
N ARG A 79 7.08 3.99 5.72
CA ARG A 79 5.74 4.50 5.40
C ARG A 79 4.82 3.39 4.90
N LEU A 80 5.33 2.50 4.04
CA LEU A 80 4.56 1.35 3.55
C LEU A 80 4.16 0.44 4.70
N MET A 81 5.07 0.11 5.62
CA MET A 81 4.77 -0.70 6.80
C MET A 81 3.67 -0.08 7.69
N GLU A 82 3.64 1.26 7.83
CA GLU A 82 2.61 1.98 8.58
C GLU A 82 1.20 1.90 7.93
N GLU A 83 1.14 1.72 6.61
CA GLU A 83 -0.12 1.65 5.87
C GLU A 83 -0.69 0.21 5.77
N ILE A 84 0.11 -0.84 6.05
CA ILE A 84 -0.34 -2.25 6.04
C ILE A 84 -1.56 -2.50 6.96
N PRO A 85 -1.63 -1.99 8.19
CA PRO A 85 -2.81 -2.18 9.05
C PRO A 85 -4.09 -1.62 8.43
N LYS A 86 -4.01 -0.54 7.63
CA LYS A 86 -5.16 0.03 6.91
C LYS A 86 -5.59 -0.91 5.78
N LEU A 87 -4.64 -1.48 5.04
CA LEU A 87 -4.88 -2.51 4.02
C LEU A 87 -5.53 -3.77 4.62
N ARG A 88 -5.03 -4.25 5.76
CA ARG A 88 -5.58 -5.42 6.46
C ARG A 88 -7.04 -5.22 6.85
N LYS A 89 -7.39 -4.04 7.38
CA LYS A 89 -8.79 -3.68 7.69
C LYS A 89 -9.68 -3.65 6.46
N LEU A 90 -9.18 -3.15 5.34
CA LEU A 90 -9.92 -3.13 4.08
C LEU A 90 -10.08 -4.52 3.46
N ALA A 91 -9.09 -5.41 3.62
CA ALA A 91 -9.14 -6.79 3.15
C ALA A 91 -10.17 -7.65 3.92
N GLN A 92 -10.30 -7.41 5.22
CA GLN A 92 -11.26 -8.13 6.08
C GLN A 92 -12.70 -7.63 5.94
N ARG A 93 -12.89 -6.43 5.35
CA ARG A 93 -14.22 -5.85 5.16
C ARG A 93 -14.99 -6.61 4.09
N LYS A 94 -16.12 -7.20 4.48
CA LYS A 94 -17.04 -7.86 3.54
C LYS A 94 -17.75 -6.81 2.67
N VAL A 95 -17.40 -6.78 1.39
CA VAL A 95 -18.08 -5.97 0.37
C VAL A 95 -19.17 -6.82 -0.29
N LYS A 96 -20.31 -6.20 -0.60
CA LYS A 96 -21.44 -6.90 -1.25
C LYS A 96 -21.04 -7.33 -2.66
N GLY A 97 -21.03 -8.63 -2.92
CA GLY A 97 -20.64 -9.21 -4.22
C GLY A 97 -19.28 -9.91 -4.23
N LEU A 98 -18.51 -9.82 -3.14
CA LEU A 98 -17.21 -10.48 -3.03
C LEU A 98 -17.37 -11.95 -2.59
N SER A 99 -16.75 -12.88 -3.32
CA SER A 99 -16.77 -14.30 -2.95
C SER A 99 -15.89 -14.56 -1.72
N LYS A 100 -16.08 -15.73 -1.08
CA LYS A 100 -15.24 -16.14 0.05
C LYS A 100 -13.78 -16.34 -0.39
N GLU A 101 -13.61 -16.89 -1.60
CA GLU A 101 -12.30 -17.12 -2.23
C GLU A 101 -11.58 -15.79 -2.52
N ASP A 102 -12.29 -14.78 -3.01
CA ASP A 102 -11.72 -13.45 -3.25
C ASP A 102 -11.32 -12.75 -1.93
N LEU A 103 -12.02 -13.03 -0.83
CA LEU A 103 -11.66 -12.48 0.47
C LEU A 103 -10.42 -13.17 1.04
N GLU A 104 -10.29 -14.49 0.86
CA GLU A 104 -9.10 -15.25 1.25
C GLU A 104 -7.87 -14.78 0.44
N THR A 105 -7.99 -14.63 -0.89
CA THR A 105 -6.89 -14.09 -1.72
C THR A 105 -6.46 -12.69 -1.31
N ARG A 106 -7.39 -11.78 -0.96
CA ARG A 106 -7.04 -10.45 -0.43
C ARG A 106 -6.26 -10.52 0.88
N ASN A 107 -6.62 -11.43 1.77
CA ASN A 107 -5.91 -11.61 3.03
C ASN A 107 -4.50 -12.16 2.77
N ASP A 108 -4.36 -13.16 1.90
CA ASP A 108 -3.06 -13.71 1.52
C ASP A 108 -2.15 -12.65 0.88
N LEU A 109 -2.70 -11.82 0.00
CA LEU A 109 -1.97 -10.69 -0.60
C LEU A 109 -1.46 -9.71 0.46
N VAL A 110 -2.26 -9.38 1.47
CA VAL A 110 -1.84 -8.50 2.56
C VAL A 110 -0.84 -9.17 3.50
N LEU A 111 -0.96 -10.47 3.75
CA LEU A 111 -0.01 -11.25 4.56
C LEU A 111 1.38 -11.32 3.93
N ALA A 112 1.47 -11.31 2.60
CA ALA A 112 2.75 -11.31 1.87
C ALA A 112 3.42 -9.92 1.78
N LEU A 113 2.71 -8.81 2.05
CA LEU A 113 3.26 -7.45 1.93
C LEU A 113 4.45 -7.16 2.87
N PRO A 114 4.43 -7.52 4.17
CA PRO A 114 5.55 -7.28 5.06
C PRO A 114 6.85 -7.93 4.58
N GLU A 115 6.80 -9.19 4.14
CA GLU A 115 7.95 -9.92 3.62
C GLU A 115 8.47 -9.25 2.34
N ARG A 116 7.56 -8.95 1.40
CA ARG A 116 7.90 -8.28 0.13
C ARG A 116 8.53 -6.89 0.33
N ILE A 117 8.14 -6.15 1.37
CA ILE A 117 8.76 -4.86 1.72
C ILE A 117 10.14 -5.07 2.34
N GLN A 118 10.29 -6.08 3.20
CA GLN A 118 11.56 -6.39 3.85
C GLN A 118 12.62 -6.82 2.83
N GLU A 119 12.24 -7.61 1.83
CA GLU A 119 13.12 -8.10 0.74
C GLU A 119 13.76 -7.00 -0.12
N ILE A 120 13.22 -5.78 -0.13
CA ILE A 120 13.79 -4.70 -0.94
C ILE A 120 15.18 -4.32 -0.38
N PRO A 121 16.27 -4.31 -1.17
CA PRO A 121 17.57 -3.94 -0.64
C PRO A 121 17.60 -2.45 -0.26
N ASP A 122 17.91 -2.14 1.00
CA ASP A 122 17.95 -0.77 1.56
C ASP A 122 19.34 -0.36 2.08
N GLY A 123 20.35 -1.15 1.70
CA GLY A 123 21.74 -0.97 2.11
C GLY A 123 22.04 -1.28 3.57
N SER A 124 21.07 -1.77 4.37
CA SER A 124 21.30 -2.16 5.77
C SER A 124 21.91 -3.55 5.90
N GLU A 125 21.50 -4.50 5.05
CA GLU A 125 22.04 -5.86 5.03
C GLU A 125 23.51 -5.92 4.59
N THR A 126 23.91 -5.01 3.69
CA THR A 126 25.32 -4.85 3.31
C THR A 126 26.18 -4.33 4.45
N ALA A 127 25.60 -3.73 5.50
CA ALA A 127 26.33 -3.39 6.72
C ALA A 127 26.46 -4.61 7.64
N VAL A 128 25.43 -5.46 7.79
CA VAL A 128 25.50 -6.59 8.75
C VAL A 128 26.29 -7.78 8.21
N THR A 129 26.25 -8.07 6.90
CA THR A 129 27.05 -9.16 6.30
C THR A 129 28.45 -8.74 5.86
N LYS A 130 28.76 -7.43 5.83
CA LYS A 130 30.14 -6.93 5.66
C LYS A 130 30.74 -6.25 6.91
N ALA A 131 30.04 -6.22 8.04
CA ALA A 131 30.58 -5.85 9.35
C ALA A 131 31.25 -7.03 10.08
N GLY A 132 31.49 -8.16 9.39
CA GLY A 132 32.52 -9.13 9.77
C GLY A 132 33.94 -8.71 9.34
N GLY A 133 34.13 -7.46 8.93
CA GLY A 133 35.38 -6.97 8.36
C GLY A 133 35.70 -5.52 8.69
N TRP A 134 35.30 -5.01 9.86
CA TRP A 134 36.03 -3.88 10.44
C TRP A 134 37.31 -4.43 11.06
N LEU A 135 38.25 -4.81 10.19
CA LEU A 135 39.63 -5.03 10.60
C LEU A 135 40.17 -3.70 11.10
N THR A 136 40.33 -3.66 12.42
CA THR A 136 41.32 -2.83 13.07
C THR A 136 42.64 -2.94 12.29
N SER A 137 43.14 -1.79 11.85
CA SER A 137 44.58 -1.53 11.65
C SER A 137 45.41 -2.67 11.04
N ALA A 138 45.35 -2.85 9.72
CA ALA A 138 46.47 -3.45 9.00
C ALA A 138 47.41 -2.32 8.56
N SER A 139 48.29 -1.91 9.47
CA SER A 139 49.58 -1.34 9.08
C SER A 139 50.16 -2.26 8.00
N HIS A 140 50.41 -1.73 6.80
CA HIS A 140 51.15 -2.41 5.76
C HIS A 140 52.59 -2.69 6.26
N LYS A 141 52.75 -3.71 7.11
CA LYS A 141 54.04 -4.33 7.44
C LYS A 141 54.45 -5.21 6.26
N ASN A 142 54.73 -4.59 5.13
CA ASN A 142 55.61 -5.19 4.13
C ASN A 142 56.43 -4.16 3.35
N ILE A 143 56.71 -3.01 3.99
CA ILE A 143 57.83 -2.17 3.58
C ILE A 143 58.97 -2.53 4.52
N LYS A 144 59.83 -3.46 4.07
CA LYS A 144 61.11 -3.73 4.71
C LYS A 144 62.01 -2.53 4.43
N PHE A 145 62.00 -1.55 5.32
CA PHE A 145 63.05 -0.55 5.36
C PHE A 145 64.32 -1.25 5.85
N ASP A 146 65.16 -1.64 4.89
CA ASP A 146 66.54 -1.96 5.18
C ASP A 146 67.22 -0.63 5.52
N SER A 147 67.44 -0.41 6.81
CA SER A 147 68.16 0.75 7.33
C SER A 147 69.64 0.60 6.98
N SER A 148 69.98 0.77 5.70
CA SER A 148 71.33 1.10 5.29
C SER A 148 71.52 2.60 5.46
N ASP A 149 72.49 2.93 6.32
CA ASP A 149 72.95 4.24 6.78
C ASP A 149 73.48 5.11 5.62
N GLY A 150 72.59 5.44 4.68
CA GLY A 150 72.85 6.30 3.54
C GLY A 150 72.42 7.71 3.89
N ASN A 151 73.40 8.59 4.08
CA ASN A 151 73.27 10.05 4.06
C ASN A 151 72.55 10.49 2.77
N PHE A 152 71.22 10.45 2.75
CA PHE A 152 70.40 10.98 1.66
C PHE A 152 70.23 12.47 1.88
N ASP A 153 70.91 13.20 1.03
CA ASP A 153 70.89 14.65 0.91
C ASP A 153 69.44 15.16 0.82
N SER A 154 69.12 16.17 1.62
CA SER A 154 67.78 16.79 1.73
C SER A 154 67.34 17.55 0.46
N ALA A 155 68.12 17.47 -0.61
CA ALA A 155 67.91 18.13 -1.88
C ALA A 155 66.93 17.40 -2.83
N PHE A 156 66.49 16.17 -2.52
CA PHE A 156 65.60 15.41 -3.41
C PHE A 156 64.11 15.79 -3.31
N PHE A 157 63.72 16.57 -2.29
CA PHE A 157 62.39 17.18 -2.19
C PHE A 157 62.47 18.64 -2.58
N GLN A 158 62.71 18.92 -3.87
CA GLN A 158 62.49 20.26 -4.40
C GLN A 158 60.97 20.50 -4.42
N GLN A 159 60.45 21.05 -3.33
CA GLN A 159 59.05 21.44 -3.16
C GLN A 159 58.74 22.58 -4.13
N ASN A 160 58.31 22.24 -5.34
CA ASN A 160 57.93 23.23 -6.35
C ASN A 160 56.59 23.88 -5.98
N GLU A 161 56.41 25.15 -6.32
CA GLU A 161 55.20 25.95 -5.95
C GLU A 161 53.89 25.28 -6.42
N GLU A 162 53.93 24.60 -7.57
CA GLU A 162 52.83 23.79 -8.11
C GLU A 162 52.44 22.60 -7.22
N SER A 163 53.41 21.96 -6.54
CA SER A 163 53.13 20.83 -5.63
C SER A 163 52.38 21.27 -4.37
N ASN A 164 52.59 22.51 -3.91
CA ASN A 164 51.84 23.05 -2.79
C ASN A 164 50.39 23.33 -3.18
N GLN A 165 50.14 23.86 -4.38
CA GLN A 165 48.78 24.11 -4.87
C GLN A 165 47.94 22.83 -4.98
N PHE A 166 48.51 21.75 -5.54
CA PHE A 166 47.84 20.44 -5.59
C PHE A 166 47.51 19.89 -4.20
N ARG A 167 48.40 20.11 -3.23
CA ARG A 167 48.21 19.63 -1.87
C ARG A 167 47.14 20.42 -1.13
N THR A 168 47.09 21.74 -1.31
CA THR A 168 46.02 22.59 -0.76
C THR A 168 44.67 22.28 -1.41
N GLU A 169 44.64 22.03 -2.72
CA GLU A 169 43.41 21.65 -3.43
C GLU A 169 42.90 20.27 -2.99
N TYR A 170 43.82 19.31 -2.79
CA TYR A 170 43.49 17.99 -2.23
C TYR A 170 42.96 18.11 -0.80
N GLU A 171 43.61 18.90 0.06
CA GLU A 171 43.17 19.15 1.44
C GLU A 171 41.78 19.82 1.46
N MET A 172 41.51 20.77 0.55
CA MET A 172 40.20 21.42 0.43
C MET A 172 39.11 20.45 -0.07
N ARG A 173 39.42 19.56 -1.02
CA ARG A 173 38.48 18.50 -1.45
C ARG A 173 38.22 17.49 -0.34
N LYS A 174 39.24 17.14 0.44
CA LYS A 174 39.12 16.24 1.57
C LYS A 174 38.21 16.85 2.65
N MET A 175 38.42 18.11 2.98
CA MET A 175 37.60 18.84 3.97
C MET A 175 36.12 18.90 3.56
N LYS A 176 35.83 19.16 2.28
CA LYS A 176 34.45 19.13 1.75
C LYS A 176 33.81 17.74 1.78
N GLN A 177 34.59 16.68 1.59
CA GLN A 177 34.08 15.31 1.69
C GLN A 177 33.80 14.92 3.14
N ASP A 178 34.67 15.31 4.08
CA ASP A 178 34.46 15.07 5.51
C ASP A 178 33.19 15.78 6.02
N GLU A 179 32.94 17.02 5.60
CA GLU A 179 31.72 17.76 5.93
C GLU A 179 30.45 17.04 5.40
N GLY A 180 30.51 16.49 4.18
CA GLY A 180 29.42 15.68 3.63
C GLY A 180 29.19 14.37 4.39
N LEU A 181 30.26 13.75 4.90
CA LEU A 181 30.18 12.54 5.71
C LEU A 181 29.57 12.79 7.09
N ASP A 182 29.82 13.96 7.69
CA ASP A 182 29.21 14.34 8.97
C ASP A 182 27.70 14.52 8.84
N VAL A 183 27.22 15.19 7.80
CA VAL A 183 25.77 15.33 7.53
C VAL A 183 25.11 13.98 7.29
N ILE A 184 25.79 13.07 6.59
CA ILE A 184 25.31 11.70 6.38
C ILE A 184 25.29 10.93 7.70
N SER A 185 26.32 11.07 8.55
CA SER A 185 26.42 10.43 9.85
C SER A 185 25.28 10.85 10.80
N GLU A 186 25.00 12.15 10.86
CA GLU A 186 23.88 12.70 11.62
C GLU A 186 22.52 12.22 11.06
N GLY A 187 22.37 12.24 9.73
CA GLY A 187 21.20 11.69 9.04
C GLY A 187 20.99 10.19 9.31
N LEU A 188 22.08 9.42 9.43
CA LEU A 188 22.04 8.00 9.77
C LEU A 188 21.66 7.79 11.24
N GLY A 189 22.14 8.64 12.14
CA GLY A 189 21.82 8.61 13.56
C GLY A 189 20.32 8.87 13.82
N THR A 190 19.76 9.90 13.19
CA THR A 190 18.32 10.19 13.27
C THR A 190 17.47 9.05 12.71
N LEU A 191 17.91 8.43 11.60
CA LEU A 191 17.23 7.29 11.00
C LEU A 191 17.30 6.03 11.87
N LYS A 192 18.42 5.79 12.56
CA LYS A 192 18.56 4.68 13.51
C LYS A 192 17.53 4.79 14.65
N ASN A 193 17.35 6.00 15.17
CA ASN A 193 16.35 6.24 16.21
C ASN A 193 14.93 6.03 15.67
N LEU A 194 14.63 6.56 14.47
CA LEU A 194 13.33 6.33 13.81
C LEU A 194 13.05 4.84 13.55
N ALA A 195 14.04 4.09 13.07
CA ALA A 195 13.90 2.66 12.82
C ALA A 195 13.69 1.87 14.12
N HIS A 196 14.30 2.30 15.23
CA HIS A 196 14.09 1.70 16.54
C HIS A 196 12.67 1.96 17.07
N ASP A 197 12.21 3.21 16.97
CA ASP A 197 10.87 3.63 17.38
C ASP A 197 9.79 2.91 16.54
N MET A 198 10.03 2.73 15.24
CA MET A 198 9.14 1.95 14.38
C MET A 198 9.07 0.47 14.76
N ASN A 199 10.19 -0.14 15.15
CA ASN A 199 10.19 -1.54 15.56
C ASN A 199 9.40 -1.72 16.86
N GLU A 200 9.54 -0.80 17.82
CA GLU A 200 8.77 -0.84 19.07
C GLU A 200 7.27 -0.54 18.85
N GLU A 201 6.93 0.38 17.94
CA GLU A 201 5.54 0.72 17.61
C GLU A 201 4.84 -0.41 16.81
N LEU A 202 5.56 -1.14 15.95
CA LEU A 202 5.06 -2.33 15.27
C LEU A 202 4.71 -3.43 16.29
N ASP A 203 5.60 -3.68 17.26
CA ASP A 203 5.35 -4.64 18.35
C ASP A 203 4.19 -4.17 19.27
N ARG A 204 4.02 -2.86 19.47
CA ARG A 204 2.90 -2.28 20.24
C ARG A 204 1.56 -2.21 19.52
N GLN A 205 1.50 -2.41 18.20
CA GLN A 205 0.24 -2.35 17.44
C GLN A 205 -0.54 -3.67 17.36
N VAL A 206 -0.06 -4.75 17.98
CA VAL A 206 -0.78 -6.03 18.04
C VAL A 206 -2.10 -6.00 18.87
N PRO A 207 -2.22 -5.28 20.02
CA PRO A 207 -3.45 -5.29 20.82
C PRO A 207 -4.46 -4.16 20.53
N LEU A 208 -4.21 -3.24 19.58
CA LEU A 208 -5.17 -2.17 19.24
C LEU A 208 -6.13 -2.52 18.07
N ILE A 209 -6.01 -3.73 17.53
CA ILE A 209 -6.89 -4.24 16.46
C ILE A 209 -8.24 -4.69 17.05
N ASP A 210 -8.24 -5.30 18.24
CA ASP A 210 -9.45 -5.84 18.87
C ASP A 210 -10.49 -4.75 19.23
N GLU A 211 -10.04 -3.58 19.68
CA GLU A 211 -10.97 -2.48 20.01
C GLU A 211 -11.62 -1.87 18.76
N ILE A 212 -10.93 -1.93 17.61
CA ILE A 212 -11.47 -1.44 16.34
C ILE A 212 -12.44 -2.47 15.76
N ASP A 213 -12.15 -3.77 15.86
CA ASP A 213 -13.06 -4.83 15.44
C ASP A 213 -14.38 -4.78 16.22
N THR A 214 -14.34 -4.59 17.54
CA THR A 214 -15.58 -4.44 18.33
C THR A 214 -16.42 -3.24 17.92
N LYS A 215 -15.79 -2.11 17.57
CA LYS A 215 -16.48 -0.90 17.10
C LYS A 215 -17.06 -1.10 15.70
N VAL A 216 -16.37 -1.79 14.79
CA VAL A 216 -16.85 -2.08 13.43
C VAL A 216 -17.99 -3.09 13.45
N ASP A 217 -17.92 -4.13 14.28
CA ASP A 217 -19.00 -5.10 14.46
C ASP A 217 -20.25 -4.44 15.01
N LYS A 218 -20.11 -3.56 16.00
CA LYS A 218 -21.24 -2.80 16.56
C LYS A 218 -21.93 -1.94 15.49
N VAL A 219 -21.17 -1.20 14.69
CA VAL A 219 -21.74 -0.38 13.59
C VAL A 219 -22.42 -1.26 12.54
N THR A 220 -21.85 -2.42 12.21
CA THR A 220 -22.42 -3.36 11.25
C THR A 220 -23.73 -3.97 11.75
N LEU A 221 -23.81 -4.32 13.04
CA LEU A 221 -25.02 -4.79 13.70
C LEU A 221 -26.11 -3.72 13.71
N GLU A 222 -25.77 -2.46 13.99
CA GLU A 222 -26.70 -1.32 13.94
C GLU A 222 -27.25 -1.10 12.52
N ILE A 223 -26.42 -1.17 11.48
CA ILE A 223 -26.84 -1.07 10.07
C ILE A 223 -27.78 -2.21 9.68
N LYS A 224 -27.48 -3.45 10.10
CA LYS A 224 -28.32 -4.62 9.82
C LYS A 224 -29.67 -4.51 10.52
N SER A 225 -29.68 -4.11 11.78
CA SER A 225 -30.90 -3.87 12.57
C SER A 225 -31.78 -2.79 11.94
N ASN A 226 -31.17 -1.67 11.51
CA ASN A 226 -31.90 -0.59 10.84
C ASN A 226 -32.50 -1.03 9.50
N ASN A 227 -31.79 -1.84 8.71
CA ASN A 227 -32.34 -2.42 7.47
C ASN A 227 -33.54 -3.34 7.73
N VAL A 228 -33.49 -4.18 8.78
CA VAL A 228 -34.63 -5.02 9.17
C VAL A 228 -35.83 -4.15 9.57
N ARG A 229 -35.62 -3.12 10.40
CA ARG A 229 -36.67 -2.17 10.79
C ARG A 229 -37.28 -1.44 9.60
N LEU A 230 -36.47 -1.02 8.62
CA LEU A 230 -36.92 -0.40 7.38
C LEU A 230 -37.79 -1.37 6.55
N LYS A 231 -37.37 -2.63 6.43
CA LYS A 231 -38.15 -3.68 5.73
C LYS A 231 -39.47 -3.97 6.42
N ASP A 232 -39.48 -4.06 7.74
CA ASP A 232 -40.68 -4.29 8.53
C ASP A 232 -41.66 -3.11 8.42
N ASN A 233 -41.15 -1.88 8.51
CA ASN A 233 -41.95 -0.67 8.29
C ASN A 233 -42.53 -0.61 6.87
N LEU A 234 -41.73 -0.97 5.85
CA LEU A 234 -42.21 -1.04 4.46
C LEU A 234 -43.30 -2.10 4.29
N HIS A 235 -43.13 -3.29 4.89
CA HIS A 235 -44.14 -4.34 4.85
C HIS A 235 -45.42 -3.92 5.57
N LYS A 236 -45.30 -3.23 6.71
CA LYS A 236 -46.43 -2.68 7.47
C LYS A 236 -47.20 -1.62 6.67
N VAL A 237 -46.51 -0.70 5.98
CA VAL A 237 -47.13 0.30 5.09
C VAL A 237 -47.79 -0.36 3.87
N ARG A 238 -47.17 -1.41 3.31
CA ARG A 238 -47.79 -2.18 2.22
C ARG A 238 -49.04 -2.93 2.68
N SER A 239 -49.01 -3.49 3.89
CA SER A 239 -50.13 -4.20 4.50
C SER A 239 -51.30 -3.28 4.84
N SER A 240 -51.03 -2.05 5.32
CA SER A 240 -52.10 -1.10 5.63
C SER A 240 -52.85 -0.63 4.39
N ARG A 241 -52.15 -0.48 3.25
CA ARG A 241 -52.78 -0.14 1.97
C ARG A 241 -53.72 -1.25 1.49
N ASN A 242 -53.31 -2.51 1.59
CA ASN A 242 -54.17 -3.64 1.22
C ASN A 242 -55.42 -3.71 2.11
N PHE A 243 -55.26 -3.53 3.42
CA PHE A 243 -56.39 -3.50 4.36
C PHE A 243 -57.40 -2.37 4.05
N CYS A 244 -56.92 -1.18 3.65
CA CYS A 244 -57.79 -0.09 3.23
C CYS A 244 -58.54 -0.40 1.93
N ILE A 245 -57.89 -1.04 0.95
CA ILE A 245 -58.52 -1.47 -0.30
C ILE A 245 -59.62 -2.50 -0.03
N ASP A 246 -59.38 -3.47 0.86
CA ASP A 246 -60.36 -4.50 1.20
C ASP A 246 -61.62 -3.92 1.87
N ILE A 247 -61.47 -2.93 2.76
CA ILE A 247 -62.60 -2.24 3.39
C ILE A 247 -63.45 -1.50 2.35
N ILE A 248 -62.82 -0.78 1.42
CA ILE A 248 -63.55 -0.05 0.36
C ILE A 248 -64.30 -1.03 -0.54
N LEU A 249 -63.68 -2.15 -0.91
CA LEU A 249 -64.30 -3.17 -1.75
C LEU A 249 -65.51 -3.83 -1.07
N LEU A 250 -65.42 -4.08 0.24
CA LEU A 250 -66.54 -4.59 1.03
C LEU A 250 -67.71 -3.62 1.09
N CYS A 251 -67.45 -2.30 1.26
CA CYS A 251 -68.49 -1.28 1.22
C CYS A 251 -69.23 -1.23 -0.13
N ILE A 252 -68.51 -1.39 -1.24
CA ILE A 252 -69.12 -1.42 -2.58
C ILE A 252 -70.02 -2.65 -2.73
N ILE A 253 -69.56 -3.83 -2.32
CA ILE A 253 -70.35 -5.07 -2.38
C ILE A 253 -71.64 -4.94 -1.55
N LEU A 254 -71.54 -4.42 -0.33
CA LEU A 254 -72.71 -4.18 0.52
C LEU A 254 -73.69 -3.19 -0.10
N GLY A 255 -73.20 -2.11 -0.73
CA GLY A 255 -74.03 -1.15 -1.46
C GLY A 255 -74.79 -1.79 -2.61
N ILE A 256 -74.13 -2.65 -3.41
CA ILE A 256 -74.77 -3.40 -4.50
C ILE A 256 -75.81 -4.38 -3.96
N ALA A 257 -75.48 -5.12 -2.89
CA ALA A 257 -76.41 -6.07 -2.27
C ALA A 257 -77.67 -5.36 -1.73
N PHE A 258 -77.49 -4.20 -1.08
CA PHE A 258 -78.61 -3.40 -0.59
C PHE A 258 -79.47 -2.86 -1.74
N TYR A 259 -78.85 -2.39 -2.82
CA TYR A 259 -79.56 -1.94 -4.02
C TYR A 259 -80.40 -3.06 -4.63
N ILE A 260 -79.83 -4.25 -4.80
CA ILE A 260 -80.55 -5.42 -5.32
C ILE A 260 -81.70 -5.83 -4.38
N TYR A 261 -81.47 -5.85 -3.07
CA TYR A 261 -82.51 -6.17 -2.09
C TYR A 261 -83.68 -5.20 -2.15
N ASN A 262 -83.41 -3.90 -2.29
CA ASN A 262 -84.45 -2.88 -2.41
C ASN A 262 -85.13 -2.88 -3.78
N ALA A 263 -84.47 -3.36 -4.83
CA ALA A 263 -85.07 -3.53 -6.16
C ALA A 263 -85.91 -4.82 -6.28
N LEU A 264 -85.64 -5.84 -5.45
CA LEU A 264 -86.43 -7.08 -5.39
C LEU A 264 -87.64 -7.00 -4.44
N ARG A 265 -87.69 -5.98 -3.59
CA ARG A 265 -88.79 -5.72 -2.66
C ARG A 265 -89.78 -4.73 -3.25
#